data_AF-A0A421B2B5-F1
#
_entry.id   AF-A0A421B2B5-F1
#
_cell.length_a   1.000
_cell.length_b   1.000
_cell.length_c   1.000
_cell.angle_alpha   90.00
_cell.angle_beta   90.00
_cell.angle_gamma   90.00
#
_symmetry.space_group_name_H-M   'P 1'
#
loop_
_entity.id
_entity.type
_entity.pdbx_description
1 polymer ?
#
loop_
_entity_poly.entity_id
_entity_poly.type
_entity_poly.pdbx_seq_one_letter_code
_entity_poly.pdbx_strand_id
1 'polypeptide(L)'
;MPSAREIRTKLRRREADERRKREDAVVTAAEAAATAVKTRADNDAALREAFEAALKSGEDTARVATLRETFEAALADNPQVVEAERAAGRAVIAATAFKVTQVELVELTEQRVEDLRRWAQMAKLAEPVGASLSGGEDSGRKSPARPVASGFAVVSHPVRDDDSVVGDVSAAG
;
A
#
# COMPACT_ATOMS: atom_id res chain seq x y z
N MET A 1 40.88 23.41 4.37
CA MET A 1 41.00 22.03 4.89
C MET A 1 40.32 21.99 6.24
N PRO A 2 39.27 21.17 6.46
CA PRO A 2 38.64 21.06 7.77
C PRO A 2 39.62 20.50 8.80
N SER A 3 39.54 20.98 10.04
CA SER A 3 40.41 20.51 11.12
C SER A 3 40.00 19.10 11.59
N ALA A 4 40.95 18.34 12.15
CA ALA A 4 40.66 17.01 12.70
C ALA A 4 39.54 17.03 13.78
N ARG A 5 39.40 18.15 14.50
CA ARG A 5 38.32 18.36 15.47
C ARG A 5 36.96 18.53 14.79
N GLU A 6 36.90 19.30 13.71
CA GLU A 6 35.66 19.47 12.92
C GLU A 6 35.22 18.15 12.27
N ILE A 7 36.16 17.34 11.77
CA ILE A 7 35.87 16.02 11.19
C ILE A 7 35.26 15.09 12.26
N ARG A 8 35.83 15.02 13.47
CA ARG A 8 35.29 14.19 14.56
C ARG A 8 33.90 14.64 15.02
N THR A 9 33.66 15.95 15.13
CA THR A 9 32.34 16.48 15.50
C THR A 9 31.29 16.15 14.44
N LYS A 10 31.63 16.32 13.15
CA LYS A 10 30.74 15.95 12.04
C LYS A 10 30.45 14.45 12.03
N LEU A 11 31.44 13.60 12.32
CA LEU A 11 31.25 12.16 12.39
C LEU A 11 30.27 11.76 13.50
N ARG A 12 30.45 12.28 14.72
CA ARG A 12 29.54 12.01 15.84
C ARG A 12 28.11 12.47 15.58
N ARG A 13 27.96 13.65 14.94
CA ARG A 13 26.63 14.15 14.57
C ARG A 13 25.97 13.23 13.56
N ARG A 14 26.71 12.79 12.53
CA ARG A 14 26.22 11.85 11.54
C ARG A 14 25.80 10.52 12.16
N GLU A 15 26.59 9.96 13.07
CA GLU A 15 26.26 8.72 13.78
C GLU A 15 24.98 8.87 14.62
N ALA A 16 24.82 10.01 15.31
CA ALA A 16 23.60 10.30 16.08
C ALA A 16 22.36 10.47 15.17
N ASP A 17 22.51 11.14 14.04
CA ASP A 17 21.43 11.34 13.07
C ASP A 17 21.04 10.00 12.40
N GLU A 18 22.00 9.15 12.06
CA GLU A 18 21.75 7.81 11.53
C GLU A 18 21.04 6.91 12.55
N ARG A 19 21.39 7.03 13.83
CA ARG A 19 20.70 6.32 14.91
C ARG A 19 19.25 6.78 15.06
N ARG A 20 19.00 8.09 15.09
CA ARG A 20 17.62 8.63 15.16
C ARG A 20 16.77 8.15 13.99
N LYS A 21 17.31 8.20 12.76
CA LYS A 21 16.61 7.72 11.57
C LYS A 21 16.23 6.23 11.66
N ARG A 22 17.08 5.40 12.26
CA ARG A 22 16.75 3.98 12.52
C ARG A 22 15.61 3.85 13.53
N GLU A 23 15.69 4.57 14.64
CA GLU A 23 14.66 4.57 15.69
C GLU A 23 13.30 5.03 15.10
N ASP A 24 13.28 6.12 14.33
CA ASP A 24 12.08 6.63 13.67
C ASP A 24 11.51 5.62 12.65
N ALA A 25 12.38 4.95 11.88
CA ALA A 25 11.94 3.96 10.90
C ALA A 25 11.32 2.71 11.56
N VAL A 26 11.86 2.30 12.71
CA VAL A 26 11.29 1.22 13.53
C VAL A 26 9.91 1.62 14.05
N VAL A 27 9.79 2.82 14.63
CA VAL A 27 8.50 3.31 15.15
C VAL A 27 7.46 3.36 14.03
N THR A 28 7.85 3.90 12.87
CA THR A 28 6.98 3.96 11.69
C THR A 28 6.53 2.57 11.23
N ALA A 29 7.45 1.60 11.22
CA ALA A 29 7.13 0.21 10.86
C ALA A 29 6.18 -0.45 11.87
N ALA A 30 6.37 -0.20 13.16
CA ALA A 30 5.51 -0.71 14.22
C ALA A 30 4.10 -0.11 14.16
N GLU A 31 3.98 1.21 13.98
CA GLU A 31 2.69 1.89 13.84
C GLU A 31 1.93 1.41 12.60
N ALA A 32 2.63 1.25 11.48
CA ALA A 32 2.03 0.76 10.24
C ALA A 32 1.61 -0.71 10.36
N ALA A 33 2.40 -1.57 11.00
CA ALA A 33 2.06 -2.95 11.28
C ALA A 33 0.82 -3.06 12.20
N ALA A 34 0.79 -2.30 13.30
CA ALA A 34 -0.35 -2.25 14.21
C ALA A 34 -1.62 -1.80 13.49
N THR A 35 -1.51 -0.80 12.60
CA THR A 35 -2.62 -0.33 11.78
C THR A 35 -3.12 -1.41 10.84
N ALA A 36 -2.22 -2.10 10.11
CA ALA A 36 -2.60 -3.18 9.20
C ALA A 36 -3.31 -4.32 9.91
N VAL A 37 -2.80 -4.75 11.07
CA VAL A 37 -3.42 -5.81 11.89
C VAL A 37 -4.79 -5.37 12.38
N LYS A 38 -4.91 -4.14 12.91
CA LYS A 38 -6.18 -3.61 13.39
C LYS A 38 -7.21 -3.51 12.26
N THR A 39 -6.84 -2.94 11.11
CA THR A 39 -7.75 -2.81 9.96
C THR A 39 -8.21 -4.16 9.46
N ARG A 40 -7.33 -5.17 9.42
CA ARG A 40 -7.74 -6.54 9.12
C ARG A 40 -8.72 -7.07 10.16
N ALA A 41 -8.41 -6.94 11.46
CA ALA A 41 -9.27 -7.43 12.54
C ALA A 41 -10.66 -6.76 12.56
N ASP A 42 -10.72 -5.45 12.32
CA ASP A 42 -11.97 -4.69 12.26
C ASP A 42 -12.81 -5.12 11.04
N ASN A 43 -12.17 -5.32 9.88
CA ASN A 43 -12.83 -5.83 8.67
C ASN A 43 -13.36 -7.26 8.89
N ASP A 44 -12.53 -8.13 9.46
CA ASP A 44 -12.88 -9.49 9.86
C ASP A 44 -14.12 -9.52 10.78
N ALA A 45 -14.19 -8.63 11.77
CA ALA A 45 -15.30 -8.54 12.72
C ALA A 45 -16.60 -8.08 12.05
N ALA A 46 -16.54 -6.98 11.28
CA ALA A 46 -17.70 -6.42 10.58
C ALA A 46 -18.29 -7.42 9.57
N LEU A 47 -17.40 -8.13 8.88
CA LEU A 47 -17.78 -9.18 7.98
C LEU A 47 -18.44 -10.32 8.80
N ARG A 48 -17.85 -10.79 9.92
CA ARG A 48 -18.42 -11.93 10.68
C ARG A 48 -19.83 -11.62 11.14
N GLU A 49 -20.07 -10.39 11.58
CA GLU A 49 -21.40 -9.90 11.95
C GLU A 49 -22.38 -9.96 10.76
N ALA A 50 -21.98 -9.49 9.57
CA ALA A 50 -22.80 -9.56 8.37
C ALA A 50 -23.12 -11.01 7.96
N PHE A 51 -22.15 -11.91 8.10
CA PHE A 51 -22.33 -13.33 7.83
C PHE A 51 -23.27 -13.99 8.84
N GLU A 52 -23.09 -13.76 10.14
CA GLU A 52 -23.99 -14.25 11.19
C GLU A 52 -25.42 -13.73 11.00
N ALA A 53 -25.58 -12.47 10.58
CA ALA A 53 -26.87 -11.91 10.22
C ALA A 53 -27.50 -12.63 9.02
N ALA A 54 -26.70 -12.95 7.99
CA ALA A 54 -27.16 -13.72 6.83
C ALA A 54 -27.53 -15.17 7.20
N LEU A 55 -26.78 -15.80 8.12
CA LEU A 55 -27.05 -17.17 8.58
C LEU A 55 -28.31 -17.30 9.43
N LYS A 56 -28.70 -16.25 10.18
CA LYS A 56 -29.99 -16.22 10.88
C LYS A 56 -31.18 -16.26 9.90
N SER A 57 -30.97 -16.01 8.61
CA SER A 57 -32.00 -16.11 7.57
C SER A 57 -32.03 -17.50 6.88
N GLY A 58 -32.51 -18.50 7.63
CA GLY A 58 -32.87 -19.84 7.10
C GLY A 58 -31.69 -20.82 6.98
N GLU A 59 -31.82 -21.97 7.64
CA GLU A 59 -30.82 -23.04 7.71
C GLU A 59 -30.75 -23.85 6.40
N ASP A 60 -29.83 -23.48 5.52
CA ASP A 60 -29.34 -24.38 4.47
C ASP A 60 -27.82 -24.52 4.62
N THR A 61 -27.39 -25.65 5.15
CA THR A 61 -25.98 -25.93 5.53
C THR A 61 -25.02 -25.85 4.35
N ALA A 62 -25.49 -26.15 3.14
CA ALA A 62 -24.70 -25.97 1.92
C ALA A 62 -24.47 -24.48 1.60
N ARG A 63 -25.49 -23.65 1.78
CA ARG A 63 -25.43 -22.19 1.59
C ARG A 63 -24.48 -21.52 2.59
N VAL A 64 -24.44 -22.04 3.82
CA VAL A 64 -23.51 -21.58 4.88
C VAL A 64 -22.05 -21.77 4.47
N ALA A 65 -21.70 -22.94 3.91
CA ALA A 65 -20.34 -23.23 3.49
C ALA A 65 -19.89 -22.31 2.32
N THR A 66 -20.74 -22.13 1.31
CA THR A 66 -20.45 -21.25 0.16
C THR A 66 -20.37 -19.77 0.58
N LEU A 67 -21.23 -19.33 1.49
CA LEU A 67 -21.15 -17.97 2.03
C LEU A 67 -19.87 -17.77 2.83
N ARG A 68 -19.39 -18.78 3.56
CA ARG A 68 -18.14 -18.69 4.32
C ARG A 68 -16.91 -18.62 3.41
N GLU A 69 -16.91 -19.37 2.32
CA GLU A 69 -15.80 -19.36 1.35
C GLU A 69 -15.73 -18.04 0.58
N THR A 70 -16.87 -17.54 0.08
CA THR A 70 -16.93 -16.23 -0.60
C THR A 70 -16.59 -15.07 0.33
N PHE A 71 -16.89 -15.23 1.60
CA PHE A 71 -16.52 -14.31 2.66
C PHE A 71 -15.02 -14.31 2.95
N GLU A 72 -14.41 -15.49 3.06
CA GLU A 72 -12.96 -15.62 3.20
C GLU A 72 -12.21 -15.05 1.97
N ALA A 73 -12.80 -15.15 0.77
CA ALA A 73 -12.28 -14.50 -0.42
C ALA A 73 -12.41 -12.96 -0.36
N ALA A 74 -13.56 -12.43 0.10
CA ALA A 74 -13.76 -10.99 0.27
C ALA A 74 -12.84 -10.37 1.33
N LEU A 75 -12.41 -11.17 2.33
CA LEU A 75 -11.41 -10.76 3.32
C LEU A 75 -10.01 -10.52 2.72
N ALA A 76 -9.68 -11.17 1.60
CA ALA A 76 -8.38 -11.03 0.96
C ALA A 76 -8.22 -9.72 0.17
N ASP A 77 -9.31 -9.12 -0.31
CA ASP A 77 -9.30 -8.04 -1.31
C ASP A 77 -9.99 -6.73 -0.85
N ASN A 78 -10.24 -6.55 0.45
CA ASN A 78 -10.78 -5.27 0.92
C ASN A 78 -9.75 -4.13 0.67
N PRO A 79 -10.10 -3.06 -0.07
CA PRO A 79 -9.16 -2.02 -0.47
C PRO A 79 -8.53 -1.28 0.71
N GLN A 80 -9.24 -1.15 1.85
CA GLN A 80 -8.69 -0.51 3.05
C GLN A 80 -7.66 -1.41 3.73
N VAL A 81 -7.91 -2.72 3.79
CA VAL A 81 -6.95 -3.71 4.31
C VAL A 81 -5.73 -3.76 3.41
N VAL A 82 -5.92 -3.85 2.10
CA VAL A 82 -4.83 -3.89 1.11
C VAL A 82 -3.95 -2.64 1.18
N GLU A 83 -4.53 -1.44 1.34
CA GLU A 83 -3.74 -0.22 1.46
C GLU A 83 -2.99 -0.14 2.81
N ALA A 84 -3.60 -0.58 3.90
CA ALA A 84 -2.94 -0.64 5.20
C ALA A 84 -1.77 -1.63 5.20
N GLU A 85 -1.96 -2.82 4.61
CA GLU A 85 -0.89 -3.82 4.43
C GLU A 85 0.22 -3.32 3.48
N ARG A 86 -0.12 -2.57 2.43
CA ARG A 86 0.89 -1.90 1.58
C ARG A 86 1.66 -0.83 2.34
N ALA A 87 0.99 -0.03 3.17
CA ALA A 87 1.65 0.96 4.01
C ALA A 87 2.64 0.31 4.99
N ALA A 88 2.24 -0.79 5.63
CA ALA A 88 3.14 -1.61 6.44
C ALA A 88 4.32 -2.14 5.62
N GLY A 89 4.07 -2.63 4.41
CA GLY A 89 5.10 -3.08 3.48
C GLY A 89 6.12 -1.99 3.11
N ARG A 90 5.65 -0.77 2.82
CA ARG A 90 6.51 0.39 2.56
C ARG A 90 7.37 0.74 3.77
N ALA A 91 6.79 0.71 4.97
CA ALA A 91 7.51 0.98 6.21
C ALA A 91 8.58 -0.08 6.50
N VAL A 92 8.29 -1.37 6.25
CA VAL A 92 9.28 -2.45 6.34
C VAL A 92 10.43 -2.23 5.35
N ILE A 93 10.14 -1.90 4.09
CA ILE A 93 11.19 -1.60 3.09
C ILE A 93 12.02 -0.40 3.53
N ALA A 94 11.39 0.68 4.01
CA ALA A 94 12.08 1.86 4.52
C ALA A 94 12.99 1.51 5.71
N ALA A 95 12.52 0.71 6.66
CA ALA A 95 13.33 0.25 7.79
C ALA A 95 14.56 -0.57 7.34
N THR A 96 14.41 -1.42 6.32
CA THR A 96 15.57 -2.16 5.77
C THR A 96 16.60 -1.25 5.12
N ALA A 97 16.21 -0.11 4.53
CA ALA A 97 17.14 0.89 4.01
C ALA A 97 18.01 1.52 5.11
N PHE A 98 17.53 1.53 6.35
CA PHE A 98 18.28 1.98 7.53
C PHE A 98 19.06 0.85 8.24
N LYS A 99 19.17 -0.33 7.62
CA LYS A 99 19.83 -1.53 8.14
C LYS A 99 19.13 -2.16 9.35
N VAL A 100 17.84 -1.91 9.52
CA VAL A 100 17.02 -2.67 10.47
C VAL A 100 16.77 -4.07 9.89
N THR A 101 17.08 -5.10 10.65
CA THR A 101 16.95 -6.50 10.24
C THR A 101 15.51 -6.99 10.36
N GLN A 102 15.16 -8.06 9.63
CA GLN A 102 13.86 -8.70 9.80
C GLN A 102 13.64 -9.22 11.22
N VAL A 103 14.69 -9.68 11.91
CA VAL A 103 14.60 -10.18 13.27
C VAL A 103 14.24 -9.05 14.24
N GLU A 104 14.90 -7.90 14.14
CA GLU A 104 14.57 -6.73 14.96
C GLU A 104 13.13 -6.25 14.71
N LEU A 105 12.69 -6.24 13.44
CA LEU A 105 11.30 -5.88 13.13
C LEU A 105 10.29 -6.86 13.71
N VAL A 106 10.57 -8.17 13.70
CA VAL A 106 9.68 -9.18 14.33
C VAL A 106 9.57 -8.96 15.82
N GLU A 107 10.69 -8.73 16.50
CA GLU A 107 10.71 -8.50 17.95
C GLU A 107 9.95 -7.23 18.34
N LEU A 108 10.05 -6.17 17.53
CA LEU A 108 9.48 -4.86 17.85
C LEU A 108 8.02 -4.71 17.41
N THR A 109 7.61 -5.42 16.36
CA THR A 109 6.23 -5.35 15.85
C THR A 109 5.36 -6.52 16.30
N GLU A 110 5.97 -7.54 16.92
CA GLU A 110 5.34 -8.81 17.30
C GLU A 110 4.67 -9.54 16.13
N GLN A 111 5.05 -9.20 14.89
CA GLN A 111 4.52 -9.79 13.68
C GLN A 111 5.38 -10.95 13.19
N ARG A 112 4.76 -11.90 12.49
CA ARG A 112 5.49 -13.02 11.88
C ARG A 112 6.36 -12.53 10.72
N VAL A 113 7.50 -13.19 10.53
CA VAL A 113 8.41 -12.91 9.42
C VAL A 113 7.69 -13.02 8.08
N GLU A 114 6.78 -13.99 7.95
CA GLU A 114 6.00 -14.25 6.74
C GLU A 114 5.08 -13.07 6.40
N ASP A 115 4.41 -12.49 7.40
CA ASP A 115 3.51 -11.35 7.23
C ASP A 115 4.29 -10.10 6.80
N LEU A 116 5.41 -9.81 7.46
CA LEU A 116 6.30 -8.71 7.08
C LEU A 116 6.84 -8.87 5.64
N ARG A 117 7.20 -10.10 5.24
CA ARG A 117 7.65 -10.40 3.87
C ARG A 117 6.52 -10.21 2.86
N ARG A 118 5.32 -10.71 3.16
CA ARG A 118 4.14 -10.59 2.30
C ARG A 118 3.80 -9.12 2.06
N TRP A 119 3.73 -8.32 3.13
CA TRP A 119 3.46 -6.88 3.02
C TRP A 119 4.52 -6.16 2.20
N ALA A 120 5.81 -6.45 2.42
CA ALA A 120 6.89 -5.87 1.63
C ALA A 120 6.82 -6.27 0.14
N GLN A 121 6.42 -7.51 -0.17
CA GLN A 121 6.19 -7.94 -1.56
C GLN A 121 5.02 -7.20 -2.19
N MET A 122 3.90 -7.06 -1.48
CA MET A 122 2.73 -6.30 -1.94
C MET A 122 3.08 -4.84 -2.23
N ALA A 123 3.88 -4.20 -1.39
CA ALA A 123 4.34 -2.83 -1.61
C ALA A 123 5.24 -2.70 -2.86
N LYS A 124 6.15 -3.66 -3.10
CA LYS A 124 7.02 -3.67 -4.29
C LYS A 124 6.24 -3.82 -5.60
N LEU A 125 5.16 -4.60 -5.59
CA LEU A 125 4.31 -4.81 -6.76
C LEU A 125 3.37 -3.63 -7.04
N ALA A 126 3.11 -2.80 -6.03
CA ALA A 126 2.24 -1.63 -6.13
C ALA A 126 2.98 -0.36 -6.60
N GLU A 127 4.31 -0.34 -6.53
CA GLU A 127 5.12 0.78 -7.03
C GLU A 127 5.09 0.80 -8.57
N PRO A 128 4.53 1.85 -9.21
CA PRO A 128 4.78 2.06 -10.64
C PRO A 128 6.29 2.26 -10.83
N VAL A 129 6.84 1.72 -11.91
CA VAL A 129 8.28 1.66 -12.28
C VAL A 129 9.00 3.04 -12.35
N GLY A 130 8.39 4.14 -11.88
CA GLY A 130 8.95 5.49 -11.88
C GLY A 130 9.08 6.20 -10.52
N ALA A 131 8.62 5.64 -9.39
CA ALA A 131 8.69 6.33 -8.09
C ALA A 131 9.97 6.00 -7.30
N SER A 132 11.13 6.20 -7.94
CA SER A 132 12.39 6.24 -7.19
C SER A 132 12.42 7.45 -6.27
N LEU A 133 12.37 7.20 -4.96
CA LEU A 133 13.01 7.95 -3.87
C LEU A 133 13.53 9.36 -4.25
N SER A 134 12.64 10.36 -4.37
CA SER A 134 13.05 11.77 -4.28
C SER A 134 13.01 12.22 -2.82
N GLY A 135 14.03 11.80 -2.08
CA GLY A 135 14.37 12.40 -0.80
C GLY A 135 14.86 13.83 -1.01
N GLY A 136 13.98 14.79 -0.73
CA GLY A 136 14.23 16.16 -0.25
C GLY A 136 15.41 16.95 -0.78
N GLU A 137 15.11 18.01 -1.53
CA GLU A 137 15.71 19.33 -1.29
C GLU A 137 14.60 20.38 -1.21
N ASP A 138 14.39 20.85 0.02
CA ASP A 138 13.78 22.14 0.33
C ASP A 138 14.62 23.25 -0.31
N SER A 139 14.04 24.00 -1.24
CA SER A 139 14.47 25.35 -1.58
C SER A 139 13.30 26.09 -2.19
N GLY A 140 12.67 26.88 -1.32
CA GLY A 140 11.50 27.66 -1.63
C GLY A 140 11.62 28.52 -2.89
N ARG A 141 10.52 28.56 -3.65
CA ARG A 141 10.16 29.72 -4.46
C ARG A 141 8.66 29.93 -4.38
N LYS A 142 8.33 31.13 -3.90
CA LYS A 142 7.03 31.78 -3.78
C LYS A 142 6.03 31.37 -4.87
N SER A 143 4.84 30.97 -4.44
CA SER A 143 3.61 31.13 -5.20
C SER A 143 3.37 32.60 -5.52
N PRO A 144 2.72 32.89 -6.66
CA PRO A 144 1.56 33.76 -6.59
C PRO A 144 0.31 33.08 -7.16
N ALA A 145 -0.83 33.58 -6.66
CA ALA A 145 -2.16 33.02 -6.77
C ALA A 145 -2.75 32.98 -8.19
N ARG A 146 -3.50 31.89 -8.45
CA ARG A 146 -4.80 31.68 -9.15
C ARG A 146 -5.29 32.71 -10.21
N PRO A 147 -6.03 32.25 -11.25
CA PRO A 147 -7.43 31.90 -11.03
C PRO A 147 -7.96 30.63 -11.74
N VAL A 148 -9.17 30.31 -11.30
CA VAL A 148 -10.11 29.21 -11.55
C VAL A 148 -10.40 28.93 -13.03
N ALA A 149 -10.51 27.65 -13.40
CA ALA A 149 -11.40 27.19 -14.47
C ALA A 149 -12.03 25.84 -14.09
N SER A 150 -13.34 25.87 -13.97
CA SER A 150 -14.25 24.72 -13.98
C SER A 150 -14.19 24.01 -15.33
N GLY A 151 -14.23 22.69 -15.36
CA GLY A 151 -14.42 21.94 -16.60
C GLY A 151 -14.11 20.47 -16.48
N PHE A 152 -15.15 19.63 -16.52
CA PHE A 152 -15.06 18.20 -16.76
C PHE A 152 -14.24 17.91 -18.02
N ALA A 153 -13.24 17.04 -17.94
CA ALA A 153 -12.58 16.48 -19.12
C ALA A 153 -13.31 15.18 -19.52
N VAL A 154 -14.29 15.31 -20.42
CA VAL A 154 -14.80 14.20 -21.22
C VAL A 154 -13.74 13.89 -22.28
N VAL A 155 -13.13 12.71 -22.21
CA VAL A 155 -12.28 12.20 -23.28
C VAL A 155 -13.20 11.70 -24.38
N SER A 156 -13.46 12.55 -25.37
CA SER A 156 -14.05 12.14 -26.64
C SER A 156 -12.99 11.39 -27.44
N HIS A 157 -13.19 10.09 -27.66
CA HIS A 157 -12.44 9.36 -28.68
C HIS A 157 -12.81 9.92 -30.07
N PRO A 158 -11.83 10.25 -30.93
CA PRO A 158 -12.14 10.63 -32.30
C PRO A 158 -12.66 9.41 -33.06
N VAL A 159 -13.91 9.54 -33.51
CA VAL A 159 -14.52 8.76 -34.59
C VAL A 159 -13.60 8.84 -35.80
N ARG A 160 -13.11 7.68 -36.25
CA ARG A 160 -12.62 7.49 -37.62
C ARG A 160 -13.72 6.74 -38.37
N ASP A 161 -14.58 7.52 -39.01
CA ASP A 161 -15.39 7.05 -40.13
C ASP A 161 -14.61 7.30 -41.41
N ASP A 162 -14.35 6.23 -42.16
CA ASP A 162 -14.53 6.12 -43.61
C ASP A 162 -14.08 4.68 -43.97
N ASP A 163 -15.04 3.78 -44.18
CA ASP A 163 -15.58 3.38 -45.51
C ASP A 163 -14.60 2.44 -46.23
N SER A 164 -14.97 1.35 -46.90
CA SER A 164 -16.23 0.72 -47.28
C SER A 164 -15.83 -0.61 -47.97
N VAL A 165 -16.78 -1.30 -48.61
CA VAL A 165 -16.65 -2.54 -49.44
C VAL A 165 -16.88 -3.85 -48.65
N VAL A 166 -18.13 -4.29 -48.44
CA VAL A 166 -19.10 -4.94 -49.37
C VAL A 166 -18.83 -6.44 -49.58
N GLY A 167 -19.87 -7.28 -49.33
CA GLY A 167 -19.99 -8.69 -49.72
C GLY A 167 -20.26 -9.59 -48.51
N ASP A 168 -21.49 -9.75 -48.02
CA ASP A 168 -22.63 -10.53 -48.55
C ASP A 168 -22.48 -12.07 -48.43
N VAL A 169 -23.63 -12.67 -48.07
CA VAL A 169 -24.06 -14.08 -48.13
C VAL A 169 -23.71 -15.04 -46.98
N SER A 170 -24.66 -15.11 -46.05
CA SER A 170 -25.48 -16.28 -45.71
C SER A 170 -24.92 -17.71 -45.74
N ALA A 171 -25.18 -18.39 -44.61
CA ALA A 171 -25.83 -19.71 -44.48
C ALA A 171 -25.12 -21.02 -44.86
N ALA A 172 -25.23 -21.94 -43.91
CA ALA A 172 -25.40 -23.39 -44.03
C ALA A 172 -24.24 -24.24 -44.59
N GLY A 173 -23.80 -25.16 -43.73
CA GLY A 173 -22.94 -26.30 -44.02
C GLY A 173 -22.76 -27.13 -42.76
#